data_AF-A0A533WNT8-F1
#
_entry.id   AF-A0A533WNT8-F1
#
_cell.length_a   1.000
_cell.length_b   1.000
_cell.length_c   1.000
_cell.angle_alpha   90.00
_cell.angle_beta   90.00
_cell.angle_gamma   90.00
#
_symmetry.space_group_name_H-M   'P 1'
#
loop_
_entity.id
_entity.type
_entity.pdbx_description
1 polymer ?
#
loop_
_entity_poly.entity_id
_entity_poly.type
_entity_poly.pdbx_seq_one_letter_code
_entity_poly.pdbx_strand_id
1 'polypeptide(L)'
;MITSILTNLSNNAAVDGFPSWSPDGSMIAFDSDRDGNFEIYVMNANGAGQTNLSNNTAFDIFPDWGPLVSQPCPPNTHRDPATGACVPNPPTTPPVGGELLGVDITSLFVAGAFANSSWIIAITGLTAAGVVGFVLRKRIR
;
A
#
# COMPACT_ATOMS: atom_id res chain seq x y z
N MET A 1 12.43 -26.83 14.05
CA MET A 1 12.75 -27.06 12.62
C MET A 1 11.44 -27.26 11.89
N ILE A 2 11.12 -26.42 10.90
CA ILE A 2 9.99 -26.69 10.00
C ILE A 2 10.56 -27.51 8.85
N THR A 3 10.16 -28.77 8.77
CA THR A 3 10.52 -29.65 7.66
C THR A 3 9.70 -29.21 6.45
N SER A 4 10.33 -28.57 5.47
CA SER A 4 9.65 -28.23 4.21
C SER A 4 9.48 -29.51 3.40
N ILE A 5 8.24 -29.95 3.20
CA ILE A 5 7.90 -31.06 2.31
C ILE A 5 7.59 -30.45 0.95
N LEU A 6 8.40 -30.77 -0.05
CA LEU A 6 8.14 -30.35 -1.43
C LEU A 6 6.83 -31.01 -1.90
N THR A 7 5.88 -30.18 -2.34
CA THR A 7 4.57 -30.63 -2.79
C THR A 7 4.34 -30.17 -4.23
N ASN A 8 3.93 -31.09 -5.10
CA ASN A 8 3.46 -30.74 -6.44
C ASN A 8 2.04 -30.16 -6.33
N LEU A 9 1.86 -28.89 -6.71
CA LEU A 9 0.56 -28.21 -6.66
C LEU A 9 -0.30 -28.47 -7.90
N SER A 10 0.31 -28.61 -9.08
CA SER A 10 -0.42 -28.81 -10.33
C SER A 10 -1.00 -30.22 -10.44
N ASN A 11 -0.36 -31.21 -9.79
CA ASN A 11 -0.79 -32.61 -9.76
C ASN A 11 -1.05 -33.19 -11.17
N ASN A 12 -0.21 -32.79 -12.12
CA ASN A 12 -0.29 -33.17 -13.52
C ASN A 12 1.07 -33.71 -14.01
N ALA A 13 1.04 -34.54 -15.04
CA ALA A 13 2.23 -35.19 -15.62
C ALA A 13 2.91 -34.38 -16.73
N ALA A 14 2.26 -33.32 -17.21
CA ALA A 14 2.80 -32.45 -18.24
C ALA A 14 3.92 -31.54 -17.67
N VAL A 15 4.65 -30.89 -18.56
CA VAL A 15 5.69 -29.93 -18.21
C VAL A 15 5.02 -28.63 -17.80
N ASP A 16 5.19 -28.26 -16.53
CA ASP A 16 4.78 -26.96 -16.01
C ASP A 16 6.02 -26.08 -15.75
N GLY A 17 5.98 -24.85 -16.25
CA GLY A 17 7.12 -23.94 -16.27
C GLY A 17 6.81 -22.52 -15.79
N PHE A 18 7.88 -21.78 -15.51
CA PHE A 18 7.90 -20.33 -15.27
C PHE A 18 6.75 -19.79 -14.40
N PRO A 19 6.60 -20.27 -13.15
CA PRO A 19 5.53 -19.80 -12.29
C PRO A 19 5.73 -18.33 -11.91
N SER A 20 4.63 -17.56 -11.93
CA SER A 20 4.54 -16.19 -11.44
C SER A 20 3.40 -16.08 -10.42
N TRP A 21 3.73 -15.51 -9.26
CA TRP A 21 2.78 -15.31 -8.17
C TRP A 21 1.99 -14.02 -8.36
N SER A 22 0.69 -14.07 -8.06
CA SER A 22 -0.10 -12.86 -7.96
C SER A 22 0.44 -11.97 -6.84
N PRO A 23 0.33 -10.64 -6.92
CA PRO A 23 0.94 -9.76 -5.91
C PRO A 23 0.36 -9.89 -4.49
N ASP A 24 -0.89 -10.36 -4.38
CA ASP A 24 -1.54 -10.68 -3.11
C ASP A 24 -1.23 -12.11 -2.61
N GLY A 25 -0.47 -12.89 -3.39
CA GLY A 25 -0.10 -14.27 -3.09
C GLY A 25 -1.25 -15.28 -3.16
N SER A 26 -2.42 -14.90 -3.67
CA SER A 26 -3.60 -15.77 -3.70
C SER A 26 -3.62 -16.74 -4.89
N MET A 27 -2.89 -16.42 -5.96
CA MET A 27 -2.89 -17.15 -7.22
C MET A 27 -1.47 -17.34 -7.79
N ILE A 28 -1.35 -18.34 -8.66
CA ILE A 28 -0.14 -18.67 -9.41
C ILE A 28 -0.53 -18.77 -10.87
N ALA A 29 0.16 -18.04 -11.73
CA ALA A 29 0.14 -18.22 -13.18
C ALA A 29 1.38 -19.04 -13.58
N PHE A 30 1.25 -19.97 -14.53
CA PHE A 30 2.34 -20.82 -14.98
C PHE A 30 2.04 -21.31 -16.40
N ASP A 31 3.07 -21.63 -17.19
CA ASP A 31 2.85 -22.28 -18.50
C ASP A 31 2.79 -23.80 -18.36
N SER A 32 1.98 -24.43 -19.21
CA SER A 32 1.81 -25.88 -19.24
C SER A 32 1.58 -26.40 -20.65
N ASP A 33 2.17 -27.54 -20.99
CA ASP A 33 1.96 -28.25 -22.26
C ASP A 33 0.84 -29.32 -22.20
N ARG A 34 0.02 -29.30 -21.15
CA ARG A 34 -0.98 -30.35 -20.86
C ARG A 34 -2.06 -30.55 -21.93
N ASP A 35 -2.25 -29.57 -22.82
CA ASP A 35 -3.23 -29.62 -23.92
C ASP A 35 -2.58 -29.89 -25.29
N GLY A 36 -1.27 -30.20 -25.33
CA GLY A 36 -0.53 -30.52 -26.56
C GLY A 36 0.29 -29.35 -27.12
N ASN A 37 0.16 -28.15 -26.56
CA ASN A 37 0.98 -26.97 -26.77
C ASN A 37 1.09 -26.18 -25.46
N PHE A 38 2.10 -25.31 -25.35
CA PHE A 38 2.27 -24.46 -24.17
C PHE A 38 1.17 -23.38 -24.11
N GLU A 39 0.45 -23.37 -22.99
CA GLU A 39 -0.63 -22.46 -22.69
C GLU A 39 -0.44 -21.87 -21.28
N ILE A 40 -0.99 -20.68 -21.04
CA ILE A 40 -0.98 -20.04 -19.72
C ILE A 40 -2.13 -20.58 -18.88
N TYR A 41 -1.77 -21.15 -17.74
CA TYR A 41 -2.69 -21.62 -16.73
C TYR A 41 -2.63 -20.76 -15.47
N VAL A 42 -3.76 -20.66 -14.77
CA VAL A 42 -3.83 -20.07 -13.43
C VAL A 42 -4.45 -21.03 -12.43
N MET A 43 -3.98 -20.97 -11.20
CA MET A 43 -4.52 -21.73 -10.08
C MET A 43 -4.44 -20.93 -8.77
N ASN A 44 -5.21 -21.35 -7.77
CA ASN A 44 -5.05 -20.83 -6.41
C ASN A 44 -3.66 -21.22 -5.86
N ALA A 45 -3.15 -20.47 -4.88
CA ALA A 45 -1.89 -20.75 -4.19
C ALA A 45 -1.80 -22.17 -3.57
N ASN A 46 -2.95 -22.81 -3.32
CA ASN A 46 -3.06 -24.17 -2.82
C ASN A 46 -3.16 -25.25 -3.91
N GLY A 47 -3.06 -24.88 -5.20
CA GLY A 47 -3.13 -25.78 -6.36
C GLY A 47 -4.54 -26.05 -6.90
N ALA A 48 -5.59 -25.59 -6.22
CA ALA A 48 -6.98 -25.81 -6.64
C ALA A 48 -7.41 -24.83 -7.74
N GLY A 49 -8.45 -25.18 -8.50
CA GLY A 49 -9.12 -24.26 -9.43
C GLY A 49 -8.31 -23.94 -10.70
N GLN A 50 -7.56 -24.91 -11.22
CA GLN A 50 -6.71 -24.71 -12.40
C GLN A 50 -7.56 -24.40 -13.64
N THR A 51 -7.20 -23.33 -14.36
CA THR A 51 -7.93 -22.84 -15.55
C THR A 51 -6.95 -22.42 -16.66
N ASN A 52 -7.21 -22.81 -17.91
CA ASN A 52 -6.47 -22.35 -19.09
C ASN A 52 -6.95 -20.94 -19.49
N LEU A 53 -6.04 -19.98 -19.65
CA LEU A 53 -6.35 -18.57 -19.99
C LEU A 53 -6.15 -18.21 -21.47
N SER A 54 -5.19 -18.82 -22.16
CA SER A 54 -4.81 -18.44 -23.53
C SER A 54 -5.47 -19.28 -24.61
N ASN A 55 -5.68 -20.58 -24.35
CA ASN A 55 -6.36 -21.59 -25.17
C ASN A 55 -6.41 -21.28 -26.68
N ASN A 56 -5.26 -21.38 -27.35
CA ASN A 56 -5.17 -21.15 -28.79
C ASN A 56 -4.15 -22.12 -29.43
N THR A 57 -3.69 -21.83 -30.65
CA THR A 57 -2.77 -22.73 -31.38
C THR A 57 -1.30 -22.31 -31.28
N ALA A 58 -1.02 -21.14 -30.74
CA ALA A 58 0.33 -20.64 -30.53
C ALA A 58 0.95 -21.20 -29.25
N PHE A 59 2.22 -20.89 -29.00
CA PHE A 59 2.85 -21.18 -27.71
C PHE A 59 2.82 -19.91 -26.86
N ASP A 60 2.15 -19.99 -25.72
CA ASP A 60 2.12 -18.93 -24.73
C ASP A 60 2.92 -19.38 -23.50
N ILE A 61 3.97 -18.62 -23.16
CA ILE A 61 4.98 -18.98 -22.15
C ILE A 61 5.41 -17.73 -21.36
N PHE A 62 6.06 -17.94 -20.21
CA PHE A 62 6.56 -16.88 -19.32
C PHE A 62 5.44 -15.94 -18.82
N PRO A 63 4.44 -16.45 -18.10
CA PRO A 63 3.40 -15.60 -17.54
C PRO A 63 3.99 -14.60 -16.55
N ASP A 64 3.44 -13.38 -16.57
CA ASP A 64 3.68 -12.37 -15.55
C ASP A 64 2.33 -11.75 -15.15
N TRP A 65 2.13 -11.50 -13.85
CA TRP A 65 0.95 -10.77 -13.37
C TRP A 65 1.01 -9.28 -13.70
N GLY A 66 2.09 -8.85 -14.36
CA GLY A 66 2.43 -7.47 -14.63
C GLY A 66 2.92 -6.76 -13.38
N PRO A 67 3.52 -5.56 -13.52
CA PRO A 67 3.75 -4.71 -12.37
C PRO A 67 2.39 -4.47 -11.71
N LEU A 68 2.34 -4.43 -10.37
CA LEU A 68 1.21 -3.93 -9.60
C LEU A 68 0.66 -2.69 -10.31
N VAL A 69 -0.37 -2.83 -11.15
CA VAL A 69 -1.06 -1.68 -11.72
C VAL A 69 -1.65 -1.01 -10.51
N SER A 70 -0.95 0.03 -10.06
CA SER A 70 -1.03 0.68 -8.75
C SER A 70 -2.31 0.30 -8.03
N GLN A 71 -2.31 -0.84 -7.33
CA GLN A 71 -3.53 -1.24 -6.64
C GLN A 71 -3.93 -0.02 -5.81
N PRO A 72 -5.14 0.53 -6.03
CA PRO A 72 -5.57 1.69 -5.28
C PRO A 72 -5.39 1.34 -3.82
N CYS A 73 -4.81 2.26 -3.05
CA CYS A 73 -4.62 1.99 -1.65
C CYS A 73 -5.97 1.56 -1.03
N PRO A 74 -5.99 0.55 -0.14
CA PRO A 74 -7.22 0.06 0.48
C PRO A 74 -8.13 1.20 1.00
N PRO A 75 -9.45 0.99 1.13
CA PRO A 75 -10.33 1.98 1.73
C PRO A 75 -9.75 2.50 3.05
N ASN A 76 -9.81 3.83 3.26
CA ASN A 76 -9.24 4.52 4.42
C ASN A 76 -7.69 4.56 4.49
N THR A 77 -7.01 4.42 3.37
CA THR A 77 -5.55 4.60 3.27
C THR A 77 -5.18 5.57 2.15
N HIS A 78 -3.97 6.14 2.22
CA HIS A 78 -3.39 6.99 1.18
C HIS A 78 -1.96 6.53 0.85
N ARG A 79 -1.44 6.90 -0.32
CA ARG A 79 -0.07 6.60 -0.71
C ARG A 79 0.89 7.58 -0.02
N ASP A 80 1.87 7.05 0.70
CA ASP A 80 2.96 7.81 1.30
C ASP A 80 3.83 8.43 0.19
N PRO A 81 4.00 9.77 0.15
CA PRO A 81 4.85 10.44 -0.83
C PRO A 81 6.33 10.04 -0.78
N ALA A 82 6.83 9.59 0.36
CA ALA A 82 8.24 9.26 0.56
C ALA A 82 8.59 7.83 0.15
N THR A 83 7.71 6.88 0.47
CA THR A 83 7.97 5.44 0.28
C THR A 83 7.13 4.82 -0.84
N GLY A 84 6.08 5.50 -1.28
CA GLY A 84 5.10 4.94 -2.21
C GLY A 84 4.21 3.85 -1.58
N ALA A 85 4.37 3.52 -0.30
CA ALA A 85 3.55 2.53 0.40
C ALA A 85 2.16 3.08 0.74
N CYS A 86 1.17 2.20 0.90
CA CYS A 86 -0.14 2.61 1.41
C CYS A 86 -0.10 2.70 2.94
N VAL A 87 -0.51 3.83 3.49
CA VAL A 87 -0.56 4.11 4.94
C VAL A 87 -1.96 4.58 5.34
N PRO A 88 -2.41 4.35 6.59
CA PRO A 88 -3.73 4.80 7.05
C PRO A 88 -3.97 6.29 6.81
N ASN A 89 -5.21 6.65 6.46
CA ASN A 89 -5.60 8.05 6.41
C ASN A 89 -5.42 8.68 7.80
N PRO A 90 -4.91 9.92 7.88
CA PRO A 90 -4.81 10.61 9.15
C PRO A 90 -6.20 10.66 9.82
N PRO A 91 -6.28 10.51 11.16
CA PRO A 91 -7.54 10.60 11.87
C PRO A 91 -8.30 11.87 11.48
N THR A 92 -9.55 11.72 11.04
CA THR A 92 -10.41 12.85 10.68
C THR A 92 -10.98 13.54 11.91
N THR A 93 -10.91 12.90 13.07
CA THR A 93 -11.23 13.51 14.36
C THR A 93 -10.05 14.35 14.82
N PRO A 94 -10.26 15.65 15.13
CA PRO A 94 -9.32 16.38 15.97
C PRO A 94 -9.02 15.54 17.20
N PRO A 95 -7.77 15.53 17.74
CA PRO A 95 -7.49 14.89 19.00
C PRO A 95 -8.51 15.39 20.03
N VAL A 96 -9.43 14.52 20.45
CA VAL A 96 -10.33 14.84 21.55
C VAL A 96 -9.46 14.84 22.79
N GLY A 97 -9.10 16.03 23.25
CA GLY A 97 -8.27 16.23 24.42
C GLY A 97 -6.79 15.97 24.15
N GLY A 98 -6.06 17.03 23.78
CA GLY A 98 -4.71 17.15 24.32
C GLY A 98 -4.85 17.21 25.83
N GLU A 99 -4.64 16.06 26.49
CA GLU A 99 -4.40 16.06 27.93
C GLU A 99 -3.07 16.79 28.13
N LEU A 100 -3.14 18.02 28.65
CA LEU A 100 -1.97 18.75 29.10
C LEU A 100 -1.42 18.00 30.32
N LEU A 101 -0.58 17.00 30.11
CA LEU A 101 0.20 16.40 31.20
C LEU A 101 1.25 17.41 31.65
N GLY A 102 0.86 18.28 32.59
CA GLY A 102 1.75 19.10 33.41
C GLY A 102 2.40 20.28 32.69
N VAL A 103 1.91 21.49 32.97
CA VAL A 103 2.63 22.73 32.64
C VAL A 103 3.54 23.05 33.82
N ASP A 104 4.80 22.59 33.80
CA ASP A 104 5.81 23.12 34.71
C ASP A 104 6.26 24.48 34.17
N ILE A 105 5.89 25.54 34.91
CA ILE A 105 6.15 26.95 34.58
C ILE A 105 7.64 27.33 34.55
N THR A 106 8.55 26.36 34.67
CA THR A 106 9.99 26.61 34.61
C THR A 106 10.71 25.97 33.42
N SER A 107 10.05 25.14 32.61
CA SER A 107 10.66 24.47 31.45
C SER A 107 10.03 24.94 30.14
N LEU A 108 10.64 25.98 29.57
CA LEU A 108 10.37 26.48 28.22
C LEU A 108 10.64 25.34 27.20
N PHE A 109 9.73 25.22 26.22
CA PHE A 109 9.80 24.42 24.99
C PHE A 109 9.27 22.97 25.00
N VAL A 110 8.03 22.80 24.54
CA VAL A 110 7.67 21.66 23.67
C VAL A 110 7.34 22.22 22.30
N ALA A 111 8.28 22.10 21.35
CA ALA A 111 8.05 22.41 19.95
C ALA A 111 7.40 21.20 19.28
N GLY A 112 6.06 21.16 19.24
CA GLY A 112 5.31 20.26 18.38
C GLY A 112 4.88 21.01 17.12
N ALA A 113 5.60 20.85 16.01
CA ALA A 113 5.21 21.38 14.71
C ALA A 113 4.34 20.35 13.96
N PHE A 114 3.09 20.69 13.66
CA PHE A 114 2.25 19.93 12.74
C PHE A 114 2.08 20.76 11.46
N ALA A 115 2.73 20.34 10.37
CA ALA A 115 2.53 20.93 9.06
C ALA A 115 1.57 20.03 8.26
N ASN A 116 0.39 20.53 7.89
CA ASN A 116 -0.31 20.04 6.71
C ASN A 116 -0.81 21.22 5.85
N SER A 117 -0.97 20.96 4.56
CA SER A 117 -0.92 21.91 3.44
C SER A 117 -2.09 22.90 3.31
N SER A 118 -2.77 23.28 4.40
CA SER A 118 -3.85 24.29 4.34
C SER A 118 -4.05 25.15 5.60
N TRP A 119 -3.14 25.11 6.58
CA TRP A 119 -3.20 26.04 7.71
C TRP A 119 -1.79 26.35 8.23
N ILE A 120 -1.43 27.64 8.22
CA ILE A 120 -0.34 28.16 9.04
C ILE A 120 -1.03 28.96 10.14
N ILE A 121 -1.01 28.47 11.38
CA ILE A 121 -1.39 29.27 12.55
C ILE A 121 -0.15 30.04 12.99
N ALA A 122 -0.22 31.37 12.97
CA ALA A 122 0.80 32.22 13.55
C ALA A 122 0.77 32.09 15.08
N ILE A 123 1.96 31.90 15.68
CA ILE A 123 2.15 31.94 17.13
C ILE A 123 1.90 33.38 17.60
N THR A 124 0.90 33.60 18.46
CA THR A 124 0.86 34.81 19.28
C THR A 124 1.60 34.54 20.58
N GLY A 125 2.85 35.00 20.67
CA GLY A 125 3.50 35.19 21.97
C GLY A 125 2.96 36.47 22.60
N LEU A 126 2.30 36.36 23.76
CA LEU A 126 1.95 37.51 24.58
C LEU A 126 3.16 37.84 25.46
N THR A 127 3.85 38.94 25.18
CA THR A 127 4.66 39.61 26.21
C THR A 127 3.87 40.82 26.69
N ALA A 128 4.09 41.20 27.95
CA ALA A 128 3.47 42.36 28.56
C ALA A 128 4.03 43.67 27.96
N ALA A 129 3.73 43.98 26.70
CA ALA A 129 3.81 45.31 26.07
C ALA A 129 3.33 45.29 24.60
N GLY A 130 2.04 45.53 24.36
CA GLY A 130 1.51 46.06 23.08
C GLY A 130 1.28 45.06 21.92
N VAL A 131 0.11 45.16 21.28
CA VAL A 131 -0.29 44.40 20.08
C VAL A 131 -0.15 45.27 18.84
N VAL A 132 0.58 44.81 17.81
CA VAL A 132 0.36 45.26 16.42
C VAL A 132 0.62 44.09 15.45
N GLY A 133 -0.37 43.77 14.62
CA GLY A 133 -0.20 42.84 13.50
C GLY A 133 -1.47 42.68 12.67
N PHE A 134 -1.59 43.44 11.58
CA PHE A 134 -2.62 43.21 10.56
C PHE A 134 -2.19 42.05 9.65
N VAL A 135 -3.14 41.21 9.21
CA VAL A 135 -2.89 40.22 8.16
C VAL A 135 -3.94 40.36 7.06
N LEU A 136 -3.47 40.71 5.86
CA LEU A 136 -4.25 40.63 4.62
C LEU A 136 -4.39 39.17 4.19
N ARG A 137 -5.62 38.68 4.02
CA ARG A 137 -5.89 37.38 3.41
C ARG A 137 -6.16 37.55 1.93
N LYS A 138 -5.35 36.93 1.06
CA LYS A 138 -5.74 36.66 -0.34
C LYS A 138 -6.17 35.20 -0.45
N ARG A 139 -7.45 34.99 -0.78
CA ARG A 139 -8.01 33.68 -1.11
C ARG A 139 -7.49 33.30 -2.50
N ILE A 140 -6.62 32.29 -2.59
CA ILE A 140 -6.33 31.65 -3.88
C ILE A 140 -7.43 30.60 -4.06
N ARG A 141 -8.18 30.69 -5.17
CA ARG A 141 -9.14 29.66 -5.60
C ARG A 141 -8.39 28.52 -6.25
#